data_AF-A0A1U7PYJ1-F1
#
_entry.id   AF-A0A1U7PYJ1-F1
#
_cell.length_a   1.000
_cell.length_b   1.000
_cell.length_c   1.000
_cell.angle_alpha   90.00
_cell.angle_beta   90.00
_cell.angle_gamma   90.00
#
_symmetry.space_group_name_H-M   'P 1'
#
loop_
_entity.id
_entity.type
_entity.pdbx_description
1 polymer ?
#
loop_
_entity_poly.entity_id
_entity_poly.type
_entity_poly.pdbx_seq_one_letter_code
_entity_poly.pdbx_strand_id
1 'polypeptide(L)'
;MYNVDSSNVKSIFSINRASAFQVFYSLVPSHLAERCLLFCSWFVYFVLGSYIALSTSIIDTKETNDMYLSFDNSTTLYFGSVEKPTHPLTKFFYLPFSLLHDLFVKYGINEKYFSLIVLLFCSFFVAASVFFCFKYVQNIVKIDIWPALLISVFYSVFGGCIILSFTPETFTFSLFLLSLSVYVVSFILIVNQKPSIWYYIVFGTLIGGQTVTNAPKVAIPLLYEKSSFRQKIVKFIIVVFCISAMILMRYKFDLLSFFMLIWRGQVNIPVQIFLCGIHLFLIFSVAMYLFLR
;
A
#
# COMPACT_ATOMS: atom_id res chain seq x y z
N MET A 1 -21.50 36.94 2.88
CA MET A 1 -20.98 35.94 1.92
C MET A 1 -19.50 35.74 2.20
N TYR A 2 -19.11 34.59 2.76
CA TYR A 2 -17.70 34.24 2.94
C TYR A 2 -17.09 34.00 1.56
N ASN A 3 -16.19 34.89 1.14
CA ASN A 3 -15.43 34.74 -0.10
C ASN A 3 -14.40 33.62 0.12
N VAL A 4 -14.71 32.41 -0.33
CA VAL A 4 -13.74 31.31 -0.36
C VAL A 4 -12.78 31.61 -1.49
N ASP A 5 -11.59 32.07 -1.12
CA ASP A 5 -10.52 32.44 -2.02
C ASP A 5 -10.15 31.27 -2.95
N SER A 6 -10.62 31.33 -4.20
CA SER A 6 -10.46 30.28 -5.23
C SER A 6 -8.98 30.06 -5.63
N SER A 7 -8.12 31.01 -5.27
CA SER A 7 -6.67 30.95 -5.39
C SER A 7 -6.04 29.84 -4.53
N ASN A 8 -6.59 29.59 -3.33
CA ASN A 8 -6.08 28.57 -2.40
C ASN A 8 -6.38 27.15 -2.90
N VAL A 9 -7.51 26.95 -3.58
CA VAL A 9 -7.94 25.64 -4.11
C VAL A 9 -7.02 25.18 -5.24
N LYS A 10 -6.64 26.07 -6.15
CA LYS A 10 -5.68 25.74 -7.24
C LYS A 10 -4.31 25.29 -6.69
N SER A 11 -3.87 25.85 -5.56
CA SER A 11 -2.60 25.45 -4.91
C SER A 11 -2.61 24.06 -4.27
N ILE A 12 -3.79 23.49 -4.00
CA ILE A 12 -3.93 22.18 -3.35
C ILE A 12 -3.72 21.04 -4.37
N PHE A 13 -4.09 21.27 -5.63
CA PHE A 13 -4.09 20.26 -6.69
C PHE A 13 -2.85 20.31 -7.60
N SER A 14 -2.04 21.36 -7.54
CA SER A 14 -0.89 21.52 -8.43
C SER A 14 0.33 20.71 -7.97
N ILE A 15 0.77 19.77 -8.81
CA ILE A 15 2.15 19.23 -8.78
C ILE A 15 2.94 19.99 -9.84
N ASN A 16 4.10 20.55 -9.48
CA ASN A 16 4.99 21.15 -10.46
C ASN A 16 5.54 20.02 -11.37
N ARG A 17 5.41 20.12 -12.69
CA ARG A 17 5.90 19.07 -13.62
C ARG A 17 7.38 18.75 -13.40
N ALA A 18 8.19 19.75 -13.05
CA ALA A 18 9.61 19.57 -12.73
C ALA A 18 9.84 18.68 -11.49
N SER A 19 8.93 18.71 -10.50
CA SER A 19 9.07 17.90 -9.30
C SER A 19 8.52 16.50 -9.43
N ALA A 20 7.47 16.30 -10.23
CA ALA A 20 7.03 14.95 -10.61
C ALA A 20 8.16 14.18 -11.30
N PHE A 21 8.89 14.85 -12.20
CA PHE A 21 10.03 14.26 -12.89
C PHE A 21 11.18 13.90 -11.93
N GLN A 22 11.51 14.79 -10.98
CA GLN A 22 12.52 14.52 -9.95
C GLN A 22 12.15 13.34 -9.05
N VAL A 23 10.88 13.23 -8.65
CA VAL A 23 10.39 12.07 -7.89
C VAL A 23 10.53 10.80 -8.72
N PHE A 24 10.11 10.80 -9.98
CA PHE A 24 10.24 9.61 -10.83
C PHE A 24 11.70 9.18 -10.98
N TYR A 25 12.60 10.12 -11.25
CA TYR A 25 14.03 9.83 -11.37
C TYR A 25 14.61 9.29 -10.06
N SER A 26 14.14 9.79 -8.91
CA SER A 26 14.56 9.30 -7.59
C SER A 26 14.05 7.89 -7.28
N LEU A 27 13.11 7.34 -8.03
CA LEU A 27 12.67 5.94 -7.87
C LEU A 27 13.59 4.95 -8.59
N VAL A 28 14.27 5.35 -9.66
CA VAL A 28 15.08 4.45 -10.49
C VAL A 28 16.48 4.23 -9.88
N PRO A 29 17.03 3.01 -9.89
CA PRO A 29 18.38 2.76 -9.39
C PRO A 29 19.44 3.46 -10.26
N SER A 30 20.14 4.41 -9.65
CA SER A 30 21.03 5.38 -10.29
C SER A 30 22.47 4.89 -10.38
N HIS A 31 23.04 4.42 -9.27
CA HIS A 31 24.44 4.01 -9.15
C HIS A 31 24.59 2.49 -8.92
N LEU A 32 25.82 1.99 -9.05
CA LEU A 32 26.10 0.55 -9.02
C LEU A 32 25.60 -0.13 -7.75
N ALA A 33 25.80 0.47 -6.58
CA ALA A 33 25.36 -0.10 -5.30
C ALA A 33 23.84 -0.31 -5.24
N GLU A 34 23.04 0.65 -5.72
CA GLU A 34 21.58 0.54 -5.80
C GLU A 34 21.15 -0.62 -6.70
N ARG A 35 21.79 -0.75 -7.87
CA ARG A 35 21.51 -1.83 -8.83
C ARG A 35 21.91 -3.18 -8.28
N CYS A 36 23.11 -3.28 -7.69
CA CYS A 36 23.60 -4.49 -7.05
C CYS A 36 22.71 -4.91 -5.89
N LEU A 37 22.32 -3.99 -5.00
CA LEU A 37 21.46 -4.32 -3.87
C LEU A 37 20.10 -4.85 -4.33
N LEU A 38 19.44 -4.16 -5.26
CA LEU A 38 18.14 -4.59 -5.80
C LEU A 38 18.26 -5.94 -6.50
N PHE A 39 19.22 -6.09 -7.42
CA PHE A 39 19.37 -7.31 -8.21
C PHE A 39 19.83 -8.51 -7.37
N CYS A 40 20.84 -8.34 -6.52
CA CYS A 40 21.32 -9.42 -5.67
C CYS A 40 20.25 -9.87 -4.67
N SER A 41 19.53 -8.93 -4.04
CA SER A 41 18.43 -9.29 -3.12
C SER A 41 17.33 -10.05 -3.86
N TRP A 42 16.91 -9.53 -5.03
CA TRP A 42 15.90 -10.19 -5.86
C TRP A 42 16.32 -11.58 -6.29
N PHE A 43 17.55 -11.73 -6.78
CA PHE A 43 18.09 -13.01 -7.23
C PHE A 43 18.15 -14.03 -6.09
N VAL A 44 18.67 -13.65 -4.92
CA VAL A 44 18.74 -14.53 -3.74
C VAL A 44 17.35 -14.98 -3.31
N TYR A 45 16.41 -14.05 -3.20
CA TYR A 45 15.01 -14.36 -2.86
C TYR A 45 14.35 -15.26 -3.90
N PHE A 46 14.56 -14.99 -5.19
CA PHE A 46 13.98 -15.78 -6.26
C PHE A 46 14.53 -17.20 -6.28
N VAL A 47 15.84 -17.40 -6.09
CA VAL A 47 16.45 -18.72 -6.01
C VAL A 47 15.93 -19.50 -4.79
N LEU A 48 15.90 -18.85 -3.61
CA LEU A 48 15.40 -19.46 -2.39
C LEU A 48 13.92 -19.87 -2.53
N GLY A 49 13.09 -18.95 -3.00
CA GLY A 49 11.68 -19.22 -3.24
C GLY A 49 11.46 -20.28 -4.32
N SER A 50 12.32 -20.34 -5.35
CA SER A 50 12.18 -21.33 -6.43
C SER A 50 12.48 -22.72 -5.90
N TYR A 51 13.50 -22.85 -5.05
CA TYR A 51 13.77 -24.11 -4.34
C TYR A 51 12.54 -24.55 -3.55
N ILE A 52 11.97 -23.67 -2.73
CA ILE A 52 10.77 -23.97 -1.92
C ILE A 52 9.57 -24.32 -2.81
N ALA A 53 9.30 -23.53 -3.85
CA ALA A 53 8.17 -23.72 -4.74
C ALA A 53 8.28 -25.00 -5.58
N LEU A 54 9.49 -25.45 -5.91
CA LEU A 54 9.71 -26.70 -6.63
C LEU A 54 9.72 -27.92 -5.70
N SER A 55 10.22 -27.78 -4.46
CA SER A 55 10.29 -28.87 -3.48
C SER A 55 9.00 -29.09 -2.69
N THR A 56 8.12 -28.09 -2.64
CA THR A 56 6.86 -28.12 -1.87
C THR A 56 5.67 -27.71 -2.75
N SER A 57 4.46 -27.80 -2.20
CA SER A 57 3.22 -27.31 -2.82
C SER A 57 2.71 -26.01 -2.20
N ILE A 58 3.54 -25.27 -1.46
CA ILE A 58 3.10 -24.15 -0.61
C ILE A 58 2.37 -23.04 -1.38
N ILE A 59 2.74 -22.81 -2.64
CA ILE A 59 2.09 -21.85 -3.54
C ILE A 59 0.92 -22.50 -4.30
N ASP A 60 1.04 -23.78 -4.64
CA ASP A 60 0.12 -24.50 -5.52
C ASP A 60 -1.18 -24.90 -4.80
N THR A 61 -1.14 -25.04 -3.48
CA THR A 61 -2.31 -25.39 -2.66
C THR A 61 -3.36 -24.28 -2.72
N LYS A 62 -4.54 -24.63 -3.23
CA LYS A 62 -5.72 -23.73 -3.37
C LYS A 62 -6.59 -23.81 -2.12
N GLU A 63 -6.01 -23.55 -0.96
CA GLU A 63 -6.69 -23.67 0.33
C GLU A 63 -7.23 -22.33 0.82
N THR A 64 -8.40 -22.36 1.48
CA THR A 64 -9.07 -21.13 1.91
C THR A 64 -8.39 -20.44 3.10
N ASN A 65 -7.54 -21.16 3.82
CA ASN A 65 -6.69 -20.65 4.87
C ASN A 65 -5.29 -21.20 4.57
N ASP A 66 -4.29 -20.33 4.41
CA ASP A 66 -2.92 -20.81 4.21
C ASP A 66 -2.42 -21.55 5.47
N MET A 67 -1.72 -22.67 5.27
CA MET A 67 -1.09 -23.49 6.30
C MET A 67 -0.01 -22.73 7.08
N TYR A 68 0.58 -21.67 6.52
CA TYR A 68 1.77 -21.06 7.12
C TYR A 68 1.42 -20.16 8.31
N LEU A 69 0.38 -19.31 8.20
CA LEU A 69 -0.08 -18.44 9.30
C LEU A 69 -1.59 -18.05 9.22
N SER A 70 -2.36 -18.63 8.29
CA SER A 70 -3.77 -18.26 8.05
C SER A 70 -4.02 -16.77 7.74
N PHE A 71 -2.97 -16.00 7.46
CA PHE A 71 -3.06 -14.55 7.28
C PHE A 71 -3.69 -14.19 5.94
N ASP A 72 -3.39 -14.93 4.87
CA ASP A 72 -4.08 -14.81 3.59
C ASP A 72 -4.46 -16.13 2.94
N ASN A 73 -5.34 -16.03 1.95
CA ASN A 73 -5.96 -17.17 1.30
C ASN A 73 -5.37 -17.29 -0.11
N SER A 74 -4.58 -18.33 -0.35
CA SER A 74 -3.94 -18.61 -1.65
C SER A 74 -4.97 -18.73 -2.77
N THR A 75 -6.23 -19.08 -2.51
CA THR A 75 -7.30 -19.07 -3.52
C THR A 75 -7.51 -17.67 -4.13
N THR A 76 -7.16 -16.59 -3.43
CA THR A 76 -7.25 -15.23 -3.98
C THR A 76 -6.28 -15.01 -5.15
N LEU A 77 -5.13 -15.68 -5.14
CA LEU A 77 -4.16 -15.67 -6.24
C LEU A 77 -4.76 -16.28 -7.51
N TYR A 78 -5.47 -17.41 -7.35
CA TYR A 78 -6.00 -18.21 -8.45
C TYR A 78 -7.33 -17.70 -8.99
N PHE A 79 -8.27 -17.38 -8.09
CA PHE A 79 -9.64 -17.02 -8.45
C PHE A 79 -9.93 -15.52 -8.30
N GLY A 80 -8.95 -14.74 -7.83
CA GLY A 80 -9.09 -13.30 -7.68
C GLY A 80 -10.03 -12.86 -6.54
N SER A 81 -10.59 -13.75 -5.72
CA SER A 81 -11.39 -13.32 -4.57
C SER A 81 -11.56 -14.32 -3.45
N VAL A 82 -11.35 -13.81 -2.23
CA VAL A 82 -11.91 -14.31 -0.99
C VAL A 82 -12.43 -13.10 -0.25
N GLU A 83 -13.65 -13.17 0.25
CA GLU A 83 -14.34 -12.00 0.75
C GLU A 83 -13.82 -11.52 2.12
N LYS A 84 -12.60 -10.96 2.19
CA LYS A 84 -12.06 -10.30 3.40
C LYS A 84 -12.25 -8.77 3.44
N PRO A 85 -13.02 -8.19 4.38
CA PRO A 85 -13.22 -6.73 4.49
C PRO A 85 -11.93 -5.95 4.74
N THR A 86 -10.91 -6.60 5.31
CA THR A 86 -9.62 -6.02 5.68
C THR A 86 -8.73 -5.65 4.49
N HIS A 87 -9.02 -6.19 3.29
CA HIS A 87 -8.24 -5.95 2.07
C HIS A 87 -9.14 -5.65 0.83
N PRO A 88 -9.74 -4.46 0.76
CA PRO A 88 -10.67 -4.10 -0.32
C PRO A 88 -10.12 -4.18 -1.75
N LEU A 89 -8.82 -3.93 -1.97
CA LEU A 89 -8.21 -3.92 -3.30
C LEU A 89 -7.54 -5.21 -3.72
N THR A 90 -7.43 -6.20 -2.84
CA THR A 90 -6.65 -7.41 -3.09
C THR A 90 -7.05 -8.11 -4.38
N LYS A 91 -8.36 -8.18 -4.69
CA LYS A 91 -8.86 -8.68 -5.96
C LYS A 91 -8.22 -8.02 -7.18
N PHE A 92 -8.06 -6.69 -7.15
CA PHE A 92 -7.48 -5.93 -8.27
C PHE A 92 -5.97 -6.15 -8.39
N PHE A 93 -5.26 -6.31 -7.27
CA PHE A 93 -3.83 -6.65 -7.28
C PHE A 93 -3.58 -8.06 -7.82
N TYR A 94 -4.45 -9.02 -7.51
CA TYR A 94 -4.32 -10.40 -8.01
C TYR A 94 -4.97 -10.66 -9.36
N LEU A 95 -5.80 -9.75 -9.88
CA LEU A 95 -6.49 -9.93 -11.17
C LEU A 95 -5.55 -10.27 -12.33
N PRO A 96 -4.38 -9.61 -12.51
CA PRO A 96 -3.45 -10.00 -13.57
C PRO A 96 -2.95 -11.44 -13.41
N PHE A 97 -2.72 -11.89 -12.17
CA PHE A 97 -2.28 -13.24 -11.88
C PHE A 97 -3.39 -14.27 -12.10
N SER A 98 -4.63 -13.98 -11.71
CA SER A 98 -5.75 -14.88 -11.96
C SER A 98 -6.01 -15.04 -13.46
N LEU A 99 -5.96 -13.94 -14.24
CA LEU A 99 -6.08 -13.99 -15.70
C LEU A 99 -4.94 -14.78 -16.35
N LEU A 100 -3.71 -14.63 -15.84
CA LEU A 100 -2.57 -15.39 -16.32
C LEU A 100 -2.74 -16.89 -16.02
N HIS A 101 -3.21 -17.23 -14.82
CA HIS A 101 -3.52 -18.60 -14.45
C HIS A 101 -4.59 -19.21 -15.36
N ASP A 102 -5.67 -18.48 -15.66
CA ASP A 102 -6.73 -18.95 -16.57
C ASP A 102 -6.19 -19.25 -17.97
N LEU A 103 -5.24 -18.44 -18.45
CA LEU A 103 -4.52 -18.72 -19.71
C LEU A 103 -3.70 -20.01 -19.61
N PHE A 104 -3.02 -20.25 -18.49
CA PHE A 104 -2.20 -21.45 -18.31
C PHE A 104 -3.06 -22.70 -18.31
N VAL A 105 -4.20 -22.67 -17.60
CA VAL A 105 -5.19 -23.76 -17.61
C VAL A 105 -5.72 -23.98 -19.03
N LYS A 106 -6.09 -22.92 -19.75
CA LYS A 106 -6.61 -23.01 -21.12
C LYS A 106 -5.62 -23.67 -22.10
N TYR A 107 -4.33 -23.42 -21.95
CA TYR A 107 -3.28 -23.97 -22.82
C TYR A 107 -2.62 -25.24 -22.26
N GLY A 108 -3.07 -25.76 -21.11
CA GLY A 108 -2.50 -26.96 -20.49
C GLY A 108 -1.05 -26.80 -20.00
N ILE A 109 -0.66 -25.57 -19.63
CA ILE A 109 0.68 -25.27 -19.11
C ILE A 109 0.77 -25.73 -17.65
N ASN A 110 1.91 -26.30 -17.26
CA ASN A 110 2.15 -26.77 -15.89
C ASN A 110 2.00 -25.64 -14.85
N GLU A 111 1.22 -25.88 -13.80
CA GLU A 111 0.97 -24.95 -12.69
C GLU A 111 2.27 -24.50 -11.99
N LYS A 112 3.31 -25.33 -11.97
CA LYS A 112 4.62 -24.94 -11.41
C LYS A 112 5.24 -23.73 -12.12
N TYR A 113 5.02 -23.58 -13.42
CA TYR A 113 5.50 -22.39 -14.14
C TYR A 113 4.73 -21.13 -13.72
N PHE A 114 3.43 -21.26 -13.43
CA PHE A 114 2.65 -20.15 -12.89
C PHE A 114 3.20 -19.73 -11.52
N SER A 115 3.43 -20.69 -10.62
CA SER A 115 3.99 -20.43 -9.29
C SER A 115 5.37 -19.75 -9.34
N LEU A 116 6.23 -20.14 -10.29
CA LEU A 116 7.52 -19.46 -10.52
C LEU A 116 7.35 -18.02 -11.02
N ILE A 117 6.37 -17.74 -11.87
CA ILE A 117 6.08 -16.36 -12.31
C ILE A 117 5.59 -15.53 -11.13
N VAL A 118 4.66 -16.05 -10.32
CA VAL A 118 4.15 -15.33 -9.14
C VAL A 118 5.32 -15.03 -8.18
N LEU A 119 6.17 -16.02 -7.94
CA LEU A 119 7.38 -15.87 -7.14
C LEU A 119 8.32 -14.78 -7.67
N LEU A 120 8.49 -14.68 -8.99
CA LEU A 120 9.30 -13.65 -9.62
C LEU A 120 8.85 -12.24 -9.19
N PHE A 121 7.54 -12.02 -9.12
CA PHE A 121 6.95 -10.77 -8.67
C PHE A 121 7.05 -10.58 -7.15
N CYS A 122 6.75 -11.59 -6.35
CA CYS A 122 6.86 -11.51 -4.88
C CYS A 122 8.28 -11.16 -4.45
N SER A 123 9.26 -11.91 -4.95
CA SER A 123 10.68 -11.66 -4.69
C SER A 123 11.11 -10.27 -5.15
N PHE A 124 10.60 -9.80 -6.29
CA PHE A 124 10.88 -8.44 -6.77
C PHE A 124 10.29 -7.37 -5.86
N PHE A 125 9.04 -7.50 -5.41
CA PHE A 125 8.40 -6.51 -4.53
C PHE A 125 9.11 -6.42 -3.18
N VAL A 126 9.53 -7.56 -2.61
CA VAL A 126 10.34 -7.56 -1.38
C VAL A 126 11.72 -6.94 -1.62
N ALA A 127 12.41 -7.29 -2.71
CA ALA A 127 13.70 -6.68 -3.04
C ALA A 127 13.59 -5.16 -3.27
N ALA A 128 12.51 -4.72 -3.92
CA ALA A 128 12.21 -3.30 -4.11
C ALA A 128 11.96 -2.60 -2.78
N SER A 129 11.35 -3.27 -1.79
CA SER A 129 11.19 -2.70 -0.44
C SER A 129 12.54 -2.47 0.26
N VAL A 130 13.45 -3.44 0.17
CA VAL A 130 14.84 -3.30 0.68
C VAL A 130 15.55 -2.14 -0.03
N PHE A 131 15.38 -2.03 -1.34
CA PHE A 131 15.93 -0.93 -2.13
C PHE A 131 15.38 0.44 -1.71
N PHE A 132 14.08 0.58 -1.45
CA PHE A 132 13.52 1.86 -0.96
C PHE A 132 13.96 2.18 0.47
N CYS A 133 14.15 1.18 1.33
CA CYS A 133 14.79 1.38 2.64
C CYS A 133 16.23 1.89 2.48
N PHE A 134 17.03 1.30 1.58
CA PHE A 134 18.37 1.80 1.28
C PHE A 134 18.34 3.26 0.79
N LYS A 135 17.47 3.56 -0.18
CA LYS A 135 17.32 4.93 -0.69
C LYS A 135 16.87 5.91 0.38
N TYR A 136 16.03 5.49 1.31
CA TYR A 136 15.64 6.31 2.44
C TYR A 136 16.85 6.63 3.33
N VAL A 137 17.60 5.61 3.73
CA VAL A 137 18.79 5.77 4.59
C VAL A 137 19.85 6.64 3.91
N GLN A 138 20.09 6.45 2.61
CA GLN A 138 21.10 7.20 1.88
C GLN A 138 20.67 8.63 1.53
N ASN A 139 19.47 8.82 0.97
CA ASN A 139 19.08 10.12 0.40
C ASN A 139 18.34 11.01 1.42
N ILE A 140 17.61 10.40 2.36
CA ILE A 140 16.81 11.14 3.34
C ILE A 140 17.59 11.32 4.64
N VAL A 141 18.11 10.22 5.20
CA VAL A 141 18.91 10.26 6.44
C VAL A 141 20.35 10.74 6.18
N LYS A 142 20.83 10.64 4.94
CA LYS A 142 22.17 11.08 4.52
C LYS A 142 23.31 10.28 5.16
N ILE A 143 23.08 8.98 5.35
CA ILE A 143 24.15 8.06 5.77
C ILE A 143 25.02 7.71 4.56
N ASP A 144 26.32 7.59 4.79
CA ASP A 144 27.27 7.12 3.78
C ASP A 144 26.88 5.75 3.20
N ILE A 145 27.35 5.49 1.99
CA ILE A 145 26.94 4.33 1.19
C ILE A 145 27.21 3.00 1.90
N TRP A 146 28.35 2.86 2.59
CA TRP A 146 28.75 1.60 3.22
C TRP A 146 27.89 1.22 4.43
N PRO A 147 27.68 2.10 5.43
CA PRO A 147 26.74 1.80 6.51
C PRO A 147 25.31 1.64 6.01
N ALA A 148 24.87 2.43 5.01
CA ALA A 148 23.54 2.29 4.42
C ALA A 148 23.34 0.90 3.76
N LEU A 149 24.36 0.41 3.04
CA LEU A 149 24.36 -0.95 2.48
C LEU A 149 24.29 -2.01 3.57
N LEU A 150 25.09 -1.88 4.63
CA LEU A 150 25.10 -2.85 5.73
C LEU A 150 23.74 -2.95 6.42
N ILE A 151 23.12 -1.80 6.71
CA ILE A 151 21.77 -1.73 7.30
C ILE A 151 20.74 -2.39 6.37
N SER A 152 20.84 -2.15 5.06
CA SER A 152 19.88 -2.67 4.08
C SER A 152 20.06 -4.17 3.85
N VAL A 153 21.30 -4.67 3.84
CA VAL A 153 21.59 -6.10 3.79
C VAL A 153 21.10 -6.79 5.07
N PHE A 154 21.35 -6.21 6.24
CA PHE A 154 20.82 -6.72 7.50
C PHE A 154 19.28 -6.80 7.49
N TYR A 155 18.61 -5.75 7.00
CA TYR A 155 17.16 -5.75 6.84
C TYR A 155 16.66 -6.82 5.85
N SER A 156 17.42 -7.08 4.78
CA SER A 156 17.05 -8.09 3.78
C SER A 156 16.98 -9.52 4.34
N VAL A 157 17.78 -9.84 5.35
CA VAL A 157 17.79 -11.19 5.96
C VAL A 157 16.76 -11.35 7.09
N PHE A 158 15.91 -10.35 7.35
CA PHE A 158 14.85 -10.50 8.35
C PHE A 158 13.83 -11.55 7.89
N GLY A 159 13.34 -12.35 8.85
CA GLY A 159 12.39 -13.44 8.56
C GLY A 159 11.17 -12.97 7.77
N GLY A 160 10.66 -11.76 8.05
CA GLY A 160 9.57 -11.16 7.28
C GLY A 160 9.89 -10.95 5.80
N CYS A 161 11.08 -10.44 5.47
CA CYS A 161 11.52 -10.27 4.08
C CYS A 161 11.69 -11.63 3.40
N ILE A 162 12.34 -12.58 4.08
CA ILE A 162 12.57 -13.93 3.54
C ILE A 162 11.23 -14.62 3.24
N ILE A 163 10.31 -14.67 4.20
CA ILE A 163 9.01 -15.34 4.06
C ILE A 163 8.18 -14.68 2.96
N LEU A 164 8.00 -13.35 3.01
CA LEU A 164 7.18 -12.62 2.04
C LEU A 164 7.74 -12.68 0.61
N SER A 165 9.01 -13.02 0.46
CA SER A 165 9.63 -13.10 -0.87
C SER A 165 9.12 -14.27 -1.71
N PHE A 166 8.53 -15.29 -1.07
CA PHE A 166 7.94 -16.45 -1.74
C PHE A 166 6.48 -16.72 -1.37
N THR A 167 5.89 -15.93 -0.48
CA THR A 167 4.46 -16.02 -0.19
C THR A 167 3.67 -14.98 -0.99
N PRO A 168 2.74 -15.41 -1.87
CA PRO A 168 1.88 -14.50 -2.61
C PRO A 168 0.72 -14.01 -1.75
N GLU A 169 1.03 -13.20 -0.73
CA GLU A 169 0.06 -12.67 0.23
C GLU A 169 -0.10 -11.14 0.13
N THR A 170 -1.14 -10.59 0.77
CA THR A 170 -1.39 -9.16 0.70
C THR A 170 -0.26 -8.34 1.33
N PHE A 171 0.43 -8.93 2.31
CA PHE A 171 1.56 -8.34 3.02
C PHE A 171 2.77 -8.05 2.12
N THR A 172 2.99 -8.84 1.08
CA THR A 172 4.08 -8.62 0.11
C THR A 172 3.90 -7.28 -0.62
N PHE A 173 2.68 -7.02 -1.09
CA PHE A 173 2.33 -5.73 -1.69
C PHE A 173 2.32 -4.59 -0.67
N SER A 174 1.79 -4.83 0.54
CA SER A 174 1.76 -3.80 1.60
C SER A 174 3.17 -3.35 2.00
N LEU A 175 4.13 -4.29 2.11
CA LEU A 175 5.52 -3.99 2.42
C LEU A 175 6.16 -3.09 1.36
N PHE A 176 5.99 -3.46 0.09
CA PHE A 176 6.45 -2.67 -1.05
C PHE A 176 5.81 -1.28 -1.10
N LEU A 177 4.48 -1.20 -1.02
CA LEU A 177 3.77 0.07 -1.11
C LEU A 177 4.12 1.00 0.04
N LEU A 178 4.29 0.48 1.25
CA LEU A 178 4.61 1.27 2.42
C LEU A 178 6.04 1.84 2.33
N SER A 179 7.03 1.00 2.02
CA SER A 179 8.42 1.44 1.82
C SER A 179 8.56 2.46 0.69
N LEU A 180 7.89 2.23 -0.44
CA LEU A 180 7.78 3.19 -1.53
C LEU A 180 7.15 4.51 -1.07
N SER A 181 6.03 4.46 -0.35
CA SER A 181 5.31 5.67 0.09
C SER A 181 6.15 6.53 1.03
N VAL A 182 6.86 5.89 1.97
CA VAL A 182 7.73 6.55 2.94
C VAL A 182 8.88 7.23 2.19
N TYR A 183 9.53 6.54 1.26
CA TYR A 183 10.59 7.15 0.46
C TYR A 183 10.08 8.34 -0.36
N VAL A 184 8.99 8.16 -1.12
CA VAL A 184 8.42 9.19 -1.99
C VAL A 184 8.05 10.43 -1.20
N VAL A 185 7.33 10.28 -0.09
CA VAL A 185 6.86 11.44 0.66
C VAL A 185 8.00 12.17 1.36
N SER A 186 8.99 11.44 1.90
CA SER A 186 10.17 12.04 2.48
C SER A 186 11.01 12.78 1.44
N PHE A 187 11.14 12.24 0.23
CA PHE A 187 11.83 12.92 -0.87
C PHE A 187 11.10 14.22 -1.26
N ILE A 188 9.77 14.18 -1.42
CA ILE A 188 8.95 15.37 -1.70
C ILE A 188 9.17 16.46 -0.64
N LEU A 189 9.19 16.07 0.65
CA LEU A 189 9.41 16.98 1.76
C LEU A 189 10.82 17.60 1.76
N ILE A 190 11.87 16.85 1.39
CA ILE A 190 13.25 17.36 1.25
C ILE A 190 13.38 18.37 0.13
N VAL A 191 12.66 18.18 -0.98
CA VAL A 191 12.62 19.14 -2.10
C VAL A 191 11.82 20.41 -1.71
N ASN A 192 11.51 20.59 -0.41
CA ASN A 192 10.70 21.65 0.19
C ASN A 192 9.31 21.75 -0.43
N GLN A 193 8.79 20.64 -0.96
CA GLN A 193 7.46 20.57 -1.51
C GLN A 193 6.51 19.94 -0.50
N LYS A 194 5.35 20.56 -0.36
CA LYS A 194 4.23 19.93 0.34
C LYS A 194 3.71 18.76 -0.50
N PRO A 195 3.45 17.57 0.08
CA PRO A 195 2.79 16.51 -0.65
C PRO A 195 1.44 16.97 -1.16
N SER A 196 1.23 16.84 -2.47
CA SER A 196 -0.04 17.17 -3.11
C SER A 196 -1.14 16.25 -2.60
N ILE A 197 -2.39 16.65 -2.77
CA ILE A 197 -3.53 15.79 -2.44
C ILE A 197 -3.48 14.43 -3.17
N TRP A 198 -2.91 14.39 -4.38
CA TRP A 198 -2.77 13.17 -5.17
C TRP A 198 -1.90 12.11 -4.51
N TYR A 199 -0.86 12.51 -3.75
CA TYR A 199 -0.09 11.56 -2.96
C TYR A 199 -1.01 10.80 -1.98
N TYR A 200 -1.83 11.54 -1.22
CA TYR A 200 -2.73 10.96 -0.22
C TYR A 200 -3.84 10.13 -0.87
N ILE A 201 -4.41 10.58 -1.99
CA ILE A 201 -5.41 9.81 -2.73
C ILE A 201 -4.80 8.50 -3.22
N VAL A 202 -3.68 8.56 -3.95
CA VAL A 202 -3.08 7.37 -4.58
C VAL A 202 -2.55 6.41 -3.53
N PHE A 203 -1.64 6.85 -2.65
CA PHE A 203 -1.06 5.96 -1.65
C PHE A 203 -2.07 5.57 -0.56
N GLY A 204 -2.97 6.46 -0.16
CA GLY A 204 -4.01 6.15 0.83
C GLY A 204 -4.97 5.08 0.31
N THR A 205 -5.35 5.18 -0.96
CA THR A 205 -6.18 4.19 -1.66
C THR A 205 -5.44 2.86 -1.83
N LEU A 206 -4.21 2.86 -2.35
CA LEU A 206 -3.45 1.63 -2.59
C LEU A 206 -3.09 0.91 -1.29
N ILE A 207 -2.55 1.63 -0.30
CA ILE A 207 -2.13 1.06 0.99
C ILE A 207 -3.33 0.69 1.84
N GLY A 208 -4.33 1.57 1.95
CA GLY A 208 -5.55 1.29 2.71
C GLY A 208 -6.43 0.23 2.07
N GLY A 209 -6.44 0.15 0.74
CA GLY A 209 -7.10 -0.91 0.00
C GLY A 209 -6.39 -2.26 0.13
N GLN A 210 -5.06 -2.27 0.26
CA GLN A 210 -4.32 -3.50 0.48
C GLN A 210 -4.35 -3.95 1.94
N THR A 211 -4.39 -3.03 2.90
CA THR A 211 -4.57 -3.34 4.33
C THR A 211 -5.15 -2.12 5.02
N VAL A 212 -6.41 -2.19 5.45
CA VAL A 212 -7.12 -1.02 6.01
C VAL A 212 -6.38 -0.40 7.20
N THR A 213 -5.73 -1.22 8.05
CA THR A 213 -4.95 -0.75 9.21
C THR A 213 -3.67 0.01 8.82
N ASN A 214 -3.21 -0.09 7.57
CA ASN A 214 -2.08 0.68 7.07
C ASN A 214 -2.48 2.06 6.52
N ALA A 215 -3.77 2.33 6.28
CA ALA A 215 -4.23 3.61 5.76
C ALA A 215 -3.80 4.83 6.62
N PRO A 216 -3.87 4.80 7.96
CA PRO A 216 -3.42 5.92 8.78
C PRO A 216 -1.93 6.25 8.61
N LYS A 217 -1.11 5.27 8.21
CA LYS A 217 0.33 5.48 8.00
C LYS A 217 0.61 6.47 6.86
N VAL A 218 -0.27 6.53 5.85
CA VAL A 218 -0.17 7.50 4.75
C VAL A 218 -0.47 8.93 5.19
N ALA A 219 -1.19 9.10 6.30
CA ALA A 219 -1.53 10.40 6.87
C ALA A 219 -0.43 10.98 7.76
N ILE A 220 0.55 10.18 8.22
CA ILE A 220 1.67 10.64 9.07
C ILE A 220 2.37 11.91 8.54
N PRO A 221 2.65 12.05 7.23
CA PRO A 221 3.26 13.27 6.69
C PRO A 221 2.43 14.55 6.89
N LEU A 222 1.11 14.46 7.09
CA LEU A 222 0.26 15.63 7.41
C LEU A 222 0.66 16.28 8.74
N LEU A 223 1.22 15.49 9.67
CA LEU A 223 1.69 15.99 10.96
C LEU A 223 2.83 17.00 10.75
N TYR A 224 3.72 16.72 9.81
CA TYR A 224 4.93 17.50 9.53
C TYR A 224 4.74 18.60 8.46
N GLU A 225 3.60 18.65 7.78
CA GLU A 225 3.32 19.67 6.78
C GLU A 225 3.09 21.05 7.43
N LYS A 226 3.75 22.09 6.90
CA LYS A 226 3.52 23.51 7.27
C LYS A 226 2.24 24.06 6.62
N SER A 227 1.15 23.31 6.65
CA SER A 227 -0.17 23.69 6.10
C SER A 227 -1.13 24.06 7.24
N SER A 228 -2.19 24.81 6.91
CA SER A 228 -3.21 25.15 7.90
C SER A 228 -3.95 23.89 8.36
N PHE A 229 -4.38 23.89 9.63
CA PHE A 229 -5.09 22.75 10.22
C PHE A 229 -6.31 22.30 9.40
N ARG A 230 -7.04 23.25 8.80
CA ARG A 230 -8.17 22.97 7.90
C ARG A 230 -7.74 22.17 6.66
N GLN A 231 -6.59 22.47 6.06
CA GLN A 231 -6.09 21.72 4.91
C GLN A 231 -5.70 20.29 5.28
N LYS A 232 -5.12 20.08 6.47
CA LYS A 232 -4.79 18.75 7.00
C LYS A 232 -6.03 17.89 7.19
N ILE A 233 -7.09 18.46 7.78
CA ILE A 233 -8.39 17.78 7.95
C ILE A 233 -8.99 17.40 6.59
N VAL A 234 -9.00 18.31 5.61
CA VAL A 234 -9.56 18.02 4.28
C VAL A 234 -8.82 16.85 3.62
N LYS A 235 -7.49 16.84 3.64
CA LYS A 235 -6.69 15.73 3.09
C LYS A 235 -6.99 14.40 3.79
N PHE A 236 -7.10 14.42 5.12
CA PHE A 236 -7.46 13.23 5.91
C PHE A 236 -8.86 12.70 5.58
N ILE A 237 -9.87 13.58 5.55
CA ILE A 237 -11.25 13.21 5.20
C ILE A 237 -11.31 12.59 3.80
N ILE A 238 -10.56 13.12 2.83
CA ILE A 238 -10.51 12.56 1.48
C ILE A 238 -9.97 11.12 1.49
N VAL A 239 -8.89 10.84 2.22
CA VAL A 239 -8.35 9.47 2.33
C VAL A 239 -9.37 8.52 2.95
N VAL A 240 -9.99 8.94 4.05
CA VAL A 240 -11.05 8.15 4.71
C VAL A 240 -12.20 7.90 3.75
N PHE A 241 -12.67 8.94 3.06
CA PHE A 241 -13.75 8.83 2.08
C PHE A 241 -13.41 7.86 0.95
N CYS A 242 -12.21 7.93 0.37
CA CYS A 242 -11.77 7.01 -0.67
C CYS A 242 -11.83 5.55 -0.18
N ILE A 243 -11.27 5.27 1.00
CA ILE A 243 -11.26 3.91 1.57
C ILE A 243 -12.68 3.43 1.89
N SER A 244 -13.50 4.26 2.53
CA SER A 244 -14.90 3.94 2.81
C SER A 244 -15.68 3.68 1.53
N ALA A 245 -15.52 4.51 0.50
CA ALA A 245 -16.17 4.32 -0.80
C ALA A 245 -15.78 2.97 -1.44
N MET A 246 -14.52 2.55 -1.33
CA MET A 246 -14.07 1.26 -1.85
C MET A 246 -14.67 0.08 -1.10
N ILE A 247 -14.75 0.18 0.23
CA ILE A 247 -15.42 -0.83 1.06
C ILE A 247 -16.90 -0.92 0.68
N LEU A 248 -17.59 0.23 0.52
CA LEU A 248 -19.00 0.28 0.15
C LEU A 248 -19.28 -0.23 -1.27
N MET A 249 -18.47 0.16 -2.26
CA MET A 249 -18.57 -0.33 -3.65
C MET A 249 -18.50 -1.86 -3.71
N ARG A 250 -17.66 -2.46 -2.87
CA ARG A 250 -17.53 -3.91 -2.77
C ARG A 250 -18.81 -4.60 -2.29
N TYR A 251 -19.51 -4.02 -1.30
CA TYR A 251 -20.78 -4.57 -0.82
C TYR A 251 -21.96 -4.28 -1.76
N LYS A 252 -21.70 -3.74 -2.96
CA LYS A 252 -22.72 -3.21 -3.88
C LYS A 252 -23.70 -2.30 -3.12
N PHE A 253 -23.18 -1.57 -2.15
CA PHE A 253 -23.99 -0.78 -1.25
C PHE A 253 -24.66 0.32 -2.06
N ASP A 254 -25.98 0.25 -2.18
CA ASP A 254 -26.75 1.26 -2.88
C ASP A 254 -26.85 2.51 -1.99
N LEU A 255 -25.88 3.40 -2.19
CA LEU A 255 -25.82 4.71 -1.54
C LEU A 255 -27.13 5.48 -1.70
N LEU A 256 -27.77 5.41 -2.87
CA LEU A 256 -29.01 6.14 -3.13
C LEU A 256 -30.15 5.56 -2.28
N SER A 257 -30.31 4.24 -2.27
CA SER A 257 -31.31 3.57 -1.43
C SER A 257 -31.06 3.84 0.06
N PHE A 258 -29.81 3.85 0.51
CA PHE A 258 -29.46 4.18 1.89
C PHE A 258 -29.81 5.63 2.27
N PHE A 259 -29.43 6.61 1.45
CA PHE A 259 -29.80 8.01 1.69
C PHE A 259 -31.31 8.22 1.60
N MET A 260 -32.01 7.51 0.71
CA MET A 260 -33.47 7.54 0.60
C MET A 260 -34.14 6.93 1.84
N LEU A 261 -33.59 5.87 2.42
CA LEU A 261 -34.07 5.28 3.68
C LEU A 261 -33.83 6.20 4.88
N ILE A 262 -32.69 6.92 4.93
CA ILE A 262 -32.43 7.96 5.95
C ILE A 262 -33.44 9.11 5.79
N TRP A 263 -33.62 9.61 4.56
CA TRP A 263 -34.55 10.69 4.25
C TRP A 263 -35.99 10.32 4.61
N ARG A 264 -36.38 9.06 4.41
CA ARG A 264 -37.70 8.51 4.78
C ARG A 264 -37.83 8.20 6.28
N GLY A 265 -36.78 8.41 7.09
CA GLY A 265 -36.77 8.09 8.52
C GLY A 265 -36.90 6.59 8.82
N GLN A 266 -36.63 5.73 7.84
CA GLN A 266 -36.80 4.27 7.94
C GLN A 266 -35.54 3.56 8.45
N VAL A 267 -34.39 4.24 8.48
CA VAL A 267 -33.19 3.77 9.18
C VAL A 267 -33.11 4.48 10.52
N ASN A 268 -33.48 3.79 11.59
CA ASN A 268 -32.94 4.11 12.92
C ASN A 268 -31.49 3.64 12.90
N ILE A 269 -30.58 4.44 12.34
CA ILE A 269 -29.16 4.24 12.61
C ILE A 269 -29.08 4.38 14.12
N PRO A 270 -28.72 3.33 14.89
CA PRO A 270 -28.57 3.49 16.32
C PRO A 270 -27.62 4.65 16.46
N VAL A 271 -28.08 5.73 17.10
CA VAL A 271 -27.28 6.95 17.27
C VAL A 271 -25.92 6.55 17.85
N GLN A 272 -25.87 5.47 18.63
CA GLN A 272 -24.67 4.76 19.07
C GLN A 272 -23.70 4.27 17.98
N ILE A 273 -24.09 3.74 16.83
CA ILE A 273 -23.16 3.28 15.77
C ILE A 273 -22.56 4.46 15.01
N PHE A 274 -23.39 5.45 14.66
CA PHE A 274 -22.92 6.69 14.03
C PHE A 274 -22.04 7.50 15.01
N LEU A 275 -22.46 7.60 16.27
CA LEU A 275 -21.65 8.16 17.35
C LEU A 275 -20.43 7.31 17.63
N CYS A 276 -20.44 5.98 17.50
CA CYS A 276 -19.25 5.15 17.71
C CYS A 276 -18.24 5.33 16.58
N GLY A 277 -18.69 5.45 15.32
CA GLY A 277 -17.85 5.84 14.20
C GLY A 277 -17.27 7.26 14.36
N ILE A 278 -18.09 8.21 14.82
CA ILE A 278 -17.66 9.57 15.16
C ILE A 278 -16.77 9.58 16.39
N HIS A 279 -17.00 8.74 17.39
CA HIS A 279 -16.19 8.62 18.60
C HIS A 279 -14.85 7.98 18.28
N LEU A 280 -14.78 6.94 17.44
CA LEU A 280 -13.52 6.41 16.94
C LEU A 280 -12.79 7.46 16.11
N PHE A 281 -13.48 8.19 15.24
CA PHE A 281 -12.91 9.29 14.47
C PHE A 281 -12.41 10.42 15.36
N LEU A 282 -13.15 10.80 16.40
CA LEU A 282 -12.79 11.83 17.38
C LEU A 282 -11.68 11.34 18.31
N ILE A 283 -11.69 10.09 18.77
CA ILE A 283 -10.62 9.49 19.57
C ILE A 283 -9.35 9.44 18.73
N PHE A 284 -9.43 9.04 17.46
CA PHE A 284 -8.27 9.04 16.56
C PHE A 284 -7.79 10.48 16.31
N SER A 285 -8.70 11.44 16.12
CA SER A 285 -8.38 12.86 15.93
C SER A 285 -7.85 13.55 17.19
N VAL A 286 -8.33 13.16 18.38
CA VAL A 286 -7.91 13.65 19.69
C VAL A 286 -6.60 13.01 20.11
N ALA A 287 -6.40 11.71 19.85
CA ALA A 287 -5.11 11.04 19.98
C ALA A 287 -4.08 11.69 19.04
N MET A 288 -4.47 12.02 17.80
CA MET A 288 -3.65 12.82 16.90
C MET A 288 -3.37 14.22 17.48
N TYR A 289 -4.37 14.89 18.05
CA TYR A 289 -4.24 16.23 18.65
C TYR A 289 -3.31 16.23 19.87
N LEU A 290 -3.40 15.21 20.74
CA LEU A 290 -2.52 15.03 21.89
C LEU A 290 -1.10 14.65 21.47
N PHE A 291 -0.95 13.92 20.37
CA PHE A 291 0.35 13.61 19.78
C PHE A 291 0.98 14.79 19.02
N LEU A 292 0.16 15.76 18.59
CA LEU A 292 0.57 16.98 17.87
C LEU A 292 0.95 18.16 18.81
N ARG A 293 0.84 17.98 20.12
CA ARG A 293 1.21 18.97 21.14
C ARG A 293 2.50 18.57 21.84
#